data_AF-A0A2H4ZWQ7-F1
#
_entry.id   AF-A0A2H4ZWQ7-F1
#
_cell.length_a   1.000
_cell.length_b   1.000
_cell.length_c   1.000
_cell.angle_alpha   90.00
_cell.angle_beta   90.00
_cell.angle_gamma   90.00
#
_symmetry.space_group_name_H-M   'P 1'
#
loop_
_entity.id
_entity.type
_entity.pdbx_description
1 polymer ?
#
loop_
_entity_poly.entity_id
_entity_poly.type
_entity_poly.pdbx_seq_one_letter_code
_entity_poly.pdbx_strand_id
1 'polypeptide(L)'
;MDTRVPSFIGTAVLTLALLSRPAAAHVDYVTDGPGEALDAVAFAISVLSNPVNAAVFGVSGVAVTVGLVAYLRVRPTIADIVILRDVLVGYADLVPWMLRLSVGLPLVGAGFQGYLFAPTVTFDPATSPAVRILFIGLGFTLLFGLATRIVTAVGLVTYGWALSVDLGVILAMEYVPAFLALLILGGGRPSADHMLQQVASTDGTYYGRIDPVHHLKGFLDSVTTPYREYVPVIVRIGMGVTFIYLGLFQKLAEPGQALLVVEKYDLTAVVPVDPGMWVLGAGLTEMLVGLVLILGFMTRGAAAVSFVLFTTTLFGLPDDPVLAHITLFGMASAVFTMGAGPLSFDDWFGRPAQSDRETVVSAD
;
A
#
# COMPACT_ATOMS: atom_id res chain seq x y z
N MET A 1 -30.92 30.41 8.85
CA MET A 1 -30.73 29.78 7.52
C MET A 1 -29.24 29.64 7.29
N ASP A 2 -28.76 28.40 7.30
CA ASP A 2 -27.36 28.00 7.37
C ASP A 2 -26.59 28.28 6.08
N THR A 3 -25.67 29.25 6.10
CA THR A 3 -24.68 29.49 5.03
C THR A 3 -23.50 28.52 5.08
N ARG A 4 -23.43 27.63 6.08
CA ARG A 4 -22.33 26.65 6.26
C ARG A 4 -22.48 25.40 5.37
N VAL A 5 -23.71 24.99 5.08
CA VAL A 5 -24.01 23.81 4.24
C VAL A 5 -23.58 23.99 2.78
N PRO A 6 -23.84 25.13 2.09
CA PRO A 6 -23.39 25.29 0.70
C PRO A 6 -21.86 25.35 0.56
N SER A 7 -21.15 25.88 1.57
CA SER A 7 -19.68 25.87 1.59
C SER A 7 -19.14 24.45 1.72
N PHE A 8 -19.72 23.62 2.60
CA PHE A 8 -19.26 22.24 2.80
C PHE A 8 -19.50 21.37 1.56
N ILE A 9 -20.68 21.49 0.92
CA ILE A 9 -20.99 20.76 -0.31
C ILE A 9 -20.08 21.21 -1.45
N GLY A 10 -19.87 22.53 -1.60
CA GLY A 10 -18.96 23.07 -2.62
C GLY A 10 -17.52 22.60 -2.43
N THR A 11 -17.02 22.59 -1.19
CA THR A 11 -15.69 22.05 -0.88
C THR A 11 -15.62 20.54 -1.13
N ALA A 12 -16.62 19.76 -0.71
CA ALA A 12 -16.64 18.31 -0.92
C ALA A 12 -16.67 17.93 -2.41
N VAL A 13 -17.50 18.62 -3.22
CA VAL A 13 -17.56 18.42 -4.68
C VAL A 13 -16.23 18.80 -5.33
N LEU A 14 -15.63 19.93 -4.92
CA LEU A 14 -14.32 20.33 -5.43
C LEU A 14 -13.23 19.32 -5.06
N THR A 15 -13.22 18.82 -3.82
CA THR A 15 -12.27 17.80 -3.38
C THR A 15 -12.47 16.49 -4.15
N LEU A 16 -13.70 16.03 -4.33
CA LEU A 16 -13.99 14.82 -5.11
C LEU A 16 -13.56 14.97 -6.57
N ALA A 17 -13.80 16.13 -7.19
CA ALA A 17 -13.39 16.40 -8.56
C ALA A 17 -11.85 16.52 -8.71
N LEU A 18 -11.16 17.03 -7.69
CA LEU A 18 -9.69 17.08 -7.68
C LEU A 18 -9.08 15.68 -7.48
N LEU A 19 -9.72 14.83 -6.67
CA LEU A 19 -9.28 13.47 -6.40
C LEU A 19 -9.62 12.49 -7.54
N SER A 20 -10.62 12.76 -8.39
CA SER A 20 -10.92 11.87 -9.52
C SER A 20 -9.97 12.04 -10.71
N ARG A 21 -9.39 13.23 -10.91
CA ARG A 21 -8.51 13.53 -12.05
C ARG A 21 -7.30 12.61 -12.18
N PRO A 22 -6.53 12.32 -11.11
CA PRO A 22 -5.41 11.39 -11.19
C PRO A 22 -5.84 9.97 -11.55
N ALA A 23 -7.01 9.53 -11.09
CA ALA A 23 -7.53 8.21 -11.41
C ALA A 23 -7.85 8.06 -12.89
N ALA A 24 -8.51 9.05 -13.50
CA ALA A 24 -8.76 9.08 -14.93
C ALA A 24 -7.46 9.06 -15.76
N ALA A 25 -6.47 9.88 -15.36
CA ALA A 25 -5.16 9.92 -16.02
C ALA A 25 -4.37 8.59 -15.89
N HIS A 26 -4.66 7.77 -14.86
CA HIS A 26 -4.03 6.46 -14.73
C HIS A 26 -4.54 5.45 -15.74
N VAL A 27 -5.86 5.42 -15.97
CA VAL A 27 -6.41 4.43 -16.89
C VAL A 27 -6.13 4.85 -18.33
N ASP A 28 -6.05 6.16 -18.63
CA ASP A 28 -5.54 6.68 -19.92
C ASP A 28 -4.13 6.17 -20.26
N TYR A 29 -3.30 5.86 -19.26
CA TYR A 29 -1.98 5.25 -19.47
C TYR A 29 -2.07 3.74 -19.78
N VAL A 30 -3.15 3.07 -19.37
CA VAL A 30 -3.36 1.62 -19.54
C VAL A 30 -4.19 1.31 -20.80
N THR A 31 -5.09 2.19 -21.23
CA THR A 31 -6.06 1.94 -22.31
C THR A 31 -5.91 2.93 -23.48
N ASP A 32 -6.18 2.47 -24.70
CA ASP A 32 -6.08 3.28 -25.94
C ASP A 32 -7.31 4.20 -26.16
N GLY A 33 -7.61 5.07 -25.19
CA GLY A 33 -8.67 6.08 -25.28
C GLY A 33 -9.36 6.38 -23.93
N PRO A 34 -10.12 7.49 -23.84
CA PRO A 34 -10.67 7.99 -22.57
C PRO A 34 -11.87 7.20 -22.02
N GLY A 35 -12.33 6.14 -22.69
CA GLY A 35 -13.57 5.44 -22.35
C GLY A 35 -14.84 6.24 -22.68
N GLU A 36 -16.00 5.59 -22.62
CA GLU A 36 -17.29 6.28 -22.68
C GLU A 36 -17.56 6.97 -21.34
N ALA A 37 -17.98 8.24 -21.37
CA ALA A 37 -18.35 8.96 -20.15
C ALA A 37 -19.67 8.40 -19.59
N LEU A 38 -19.55 7.51 -18.61
CA LEU A 38 -20.67 6.81 -17.99
C LEU A 38 -20.92 7.34 -16.58
N ASP A 39 -22.19 7.56 -16.22
CA ASP A 39 -22.57 7.88 -14.84
C ASP A 39 -22.41 6.63 -13.95
N ALA A 40 -21.57 6.74 -12.92
CA ALA A 40 -21.21 5.64 -12.03
C ALA A 40 -22.43 4.96 -11.36
N VAL A 41 -23.43 5.75 -10.94
CA VAL A 41 -24.61 5.23 -10.24
C VAL A 41 -25.55 4.56 -11.24
N ALA A 42 -25.81 5.19 -12.38
CA ALA A 42 -26.62 4.62 -13.45
C ALA A 42 -26.01 3.32 -13.98
N PHE A 43 -24.67 3.28 -14.11
CA PHE A 43 -23.93 2.08 -14.47
C PHE A 43 -24.08 0.96 -13.43
N ALA A 44 -23.90 1.28 -12.15
CA ALA A 44 -24.08 0.29 -11.08
C ALA A 44 -25.52 -0.26 -11.06
N ILE A 45 -26.51 0.62 -11.22
CA ILE A 45 -27.92 0.23 -11.29
C ILE A 45 -28.19 -0.62 -12.54
N SER A 46 -27.64 -0.28 -13.70
CA SER A 46 -27.89 -1.04 -14.94
C SER A 46 -27.35 -2.46 -14.84
N VAL A 47 -26.12 -2.63 -14.33
CA VAL A 47 -25.49 -3.94 -14.12
C VAL A 47 -26.29 -4.78 -13.12
N LEU A 48 -26.69 -4.19 -11.98
CA LEU A 48 -27.45 -4.88 -10.93
C LEU A 48 -28.93 -5.06 -11.25
N SER A 49 -29.48 -4.36 -12.24
CA SER A 49 -30.86 -4.56 -12.71
C SER A 49 -31.00 -5.85 -13.52
N ASN A 50 -29.90 -6.40 -14.05
CA ASN A 50 -29.91 -7.71 -14.66
C ASN A 50 -30.06 -8.80 -13.57
N PRO A 51 -31.11 -9.65 -13.63
CA PRO A 51 -31.40 -10.61 -12.58
C PRO A 51 -30.29 -11.66 -12.38
N VAL A 52 -29.56 -12.01 -13.44
CA VAL A 52 -28.44 -12.95 -13.35
C VAL A 52 -27.28 -12.32 -12.60
N ASN A 53 -26.92 -11.07 -12.96
CA ASN A 53 -25.86 -10.33 -12.28
C ASN A 53 -26.19 -10.11 -10.79
N ALA A 54 -27.42 -9.70 -10.49
CA ALA A 54 -27.89 -9.54 -9.11
C ALA A 54 -27.83 -10.84 -8.32
N ALA A 55 -28.22 -11.97 -8.93
CA ALA A 55 -28.15 -13.28 -8.29
C ALA A 55 -26.70 -13.70 -8.03
N VAL A 56 -25.80 -13.53 -9.01
CA VAL A 56 -24.37 -13.83 -8.85
C VAL A 56 -23.77 -12.98 -7.73
N PHE A 57 -24.04 -11.67 -7.72
CA PHE A 57 -23.56 -10.74 -6.70
C PHE A 57 -24.09 -11.08 -5.30
N GLY A 58 -25.39 -11.36 -5.20
CA GLY A 58 -26.03 -11.71 -3.93
C GLY A 58 -25.52 -13.05 -3.38
N VAL A 59 -25.43 -14.07 -4.22
CA VAL A 59 -24.93 -15.41 -3.84
C VAL A 59 -23.46 -15.35 -3.45
N SER A 60 -22.61 -14.64 -4.20
CA SER A 60 -21.19 -14.50 -3.87
C SER A 60 -20.99 -13.74 -2.55
N GLY A 61 -21.72 -12.65 -2.33
CA GLY A 61 -21.69 -11.90 -1.07
C GLY A 61 -22.13 -12.74 0.13
N VAL A 62 -23.20 -13.52 -0.02
CA VAL A 62 -23.66 -14.45 1.02
C VAL A 62 -22.62 -15.55 1.25
N ALA A 63 -22.07 -16.15 0.20
CA ALA A 63 -21.05 -17.19 0.31
C ALA A 63 -19.79 -16.69 1.02
N VAL A 64 -19.31 -15.50 0.69
CA VAL A 64 -18.17 -14.85 1.38
C VAL A 64 -18.50 -14.60 2.85
N THR A 65 -19.69 -14.08 3.14
CA THR A 65 -20.12 -13.81 4.53
C THR A 65 -20.24 -15.09 5.35
N VAL A 66 -20.87 -16.14 4.80
CA VAL A 66 -21.01 -17.45 5.45
C VAL A 66 -19.65 -18.11 5.64
N GLY A 67 -18.78 -18.08 4.62
CA GLY A 67 -17.42 -18.58 4.69
C GLY A 67 -16.59 -17.86 5.76
N LEU A 68 -16.72 -16.54 5.85
CA LEU A 68 -16.10 -15.71 6.87
C LEU A 68 -16.58 -16.08 8.27
N VAL A 69 -17.91 -16.20 8.48
CA VAL A 69 -18.48 -16.59 9.77
C VAL A 69 -18.04 -18.00 10.18
N ALA A 70 -18.04 -18.95 9.24
CA ALA A 70 -17.56 -20.31 9.46
C ALA A 70 -16.08 -20.32 9.84
N TYR A 71 -15.24 -19.59 9.09
CA TYR A 71 -13.81 -19.44 9.37
C TYR A 71 -13.59 -18.82 10.75
N LEU A 72 -14.27 -17.74 11.12
CA LEU A 72 -14.16 -17.10 12.43
C LEU A 72 -14.55 -18.04 13.57
N ARG A 73 -15.48 -18.95 13.34
CA ARG A 73 -15.93 -19.95 14.31
C ARG A 73 -14.93 -21.11 14.48
N VAL A 74 -14.27 -21.53 13.41
CA VAL A 74 -13.35 -22.69 13.40
C VAL A 74 -11.89 -22.30 13.59
N ARG A 75 -11.47 -21.08 13.21
CA ARG A 75 -10.06 -20.62 13.35
C ARG A 75 -9.42 -20.85 14.72
N PRO A 76 -10.11 -20.69 15.89
CA PRO A 76 -9.43 -20.89 17.18
C PRO A 76 -9.09 -22.35 17.47
N THR A 77 -9.52 -23.30 16.64
CA THR A 77 -9.21 -24.73 16.79
C THR A 77 -8.15 -25.23 15.81
N ILE A 78 -7.61 -24.37 14.93
CA ILE A 78 -6.65 -24.75 13.91
C ILE A 78 -5.23 -24.43 14.40
N ALA A 79 -4.46 -25.45 14.77
CA ALA A 79 -3.09 -25.31 15.27
C ALA A 79 -2.17 -24.60 14.26
N ASP A 80 -2.34 -24.88 12.97
CA ASP A 80 -1.53 -24.29 11.89
C ASP A 80 -1.58 -22.76 11.91
N ILE A 81 -2.74 -22.16 12.22
CA ILE A 81 -2.90 -20.70 12.27
C ILE A 81 -2.13 -20.11 13.45
N VAL A 82 -2.10 -20.82 14.58
CA VAL A 82 -1.36 -20.37 15.77
C VAL A 82 0.15 -20.44 15.49
N ILE A 83 0.63 -21.59 15.01
CA ILE A 83 2.04 -21.80 14.68
C ILE A 83 2.50 -20.80 13.61
N LEU A 84 1.69 -20.57 12.57
CA LEU A 84 1.99 -19.58 11.53
C LEU A 84 2.20 -18.19 12.12
N ARG A 85 1.37 -17.76 13.07
CA ARG A 85 1.52 -16.45 13.71
C ARG A 85 2.82 -16.35 14.49
N ASP A 86 3.17 -17.38 15.25
CA ASP A 86 4.41 -17.41 16.02
C ASP A 86 5.64 -17.34 15.10
N VAL A 87 5.62 -18.07 13.98
CA VAL A 87 6.68 -18.02 12.96
C VAL A 87 6.78 -16.62 12.34
N LEU A 88 5.64 -15.99 12.02
CA LEU A 88 5.61 -14.65 11.42
C LEU A 88 6.16 -13.59 12.38
N VAL A 89 5.88 -13.68 13.68
CA VAL A 89 6.46 -12.79 14.69
C VAL A 89 7.99 -12.90 14.69
N GLY A 90 8.53 -14.10 14.46
CA GLY A 90 9.96 -14.33 14.29
C GLY A 90 10.62 -13.63 13.09
N TYR A 91 9.84 -13.08 12.15
CA TYR A 91 10.34 -12.30 11.01
C TYR A 91 10.15 -10.78 11.18
N ALA A 92 9.71 -10.31 12.35
CA ALA A 92 9.45 -8.89 12.58
C ALA A 92 10.71 -8.01 12.43
N ASP A 93 11.90 -8.55 12.69
CA ASP A 93 13.19 -7.87 12.52
C ASP A 93 13.54 -7.61 11.05
N LEU A 94 12.96 -8.38 10.12
CA LEU A 94 13.12 -8.23 8.67
C LEU A 94 12.16 -7.21 8.06
N VAL A 95 11.15 -6.74 8.80
CA VAL A 95 10.16 -5.78 8.29
C VAL A 95 10.79 -4.49 7.72
N PRO A 96 11.77 -3.84 8.39
CA PRO A 96 12.43 -2.66 7.81
C PRO A 96 13.12 -2.97 6.48
N TRP A 97 13.68 -4.18 6.33
CA TRP A 97 14.28 -4.61 5.07
C TRP A 97 13.23 -4.85 3.98
N MET A 98 12.11 -5.53 4.31
CA MET A 98 10.97 -5.70 3.39
C MET A 98 10.47 -4.36 2.87
N LEU A 99 10.25 -3.39 3.77
CA LEU A 99 9.80 -2.06 3.41
C LEU A 99 10.82 -1.32 2.55
N ARG A 100 12.12 -1.36 2.89
CA ARG A 100 13.18 -0.74 2.08
C ARG A 100 13.27 -1.33 0.68
N LEU A 101 13.14 -2.64 0.52
CA LEU A 101 13.06 -3.26 -0.80
C LEU A 101 11.83 -2.77 -1.58
N SER A 102 10.69 -2.67 -0.88
CA SER A 102 9.41 -2.32 -1.49
C SER A 102 9.37 -0.91 -2.09
N VAL A 103 10.03 0.06 -1.45
CA VAL A 103 10.12 1.44 -1.98
C VAL A 103 11.40 1.67 -2.77
N GLY A 104 12.50 1.01 -2.39
CA GLY A 104 13.82 1.25 -2.97
C GLY A 104 13.93 0.76 -4.40
N LEU A 105 13.42 -0.44 -4.70
CA LEU A 105 13.48 -1.02 -6.05
C LEU A 105 12.69 -0.16 -7.05
N PRO A 106 11.41 0.21 -6.78
CA PRO A 106 10.66 1.07 -7.69
C PRO A 106 11.28 2.46 -7.87
N LEU A 107 11.86 3.08 -6.84
CA LEU A 107 12.52 4.40 -6.98
C LEU A 107 13.74 4.36 -7.89
N VAL A 108 14.54 3.29 -7.84
CA VAL A 108 15.63 3.10 -8.80
C VAL A 108 15.05 2.97 -10.20
N GLY A 109 14.00 2.15 -10.37
CA GLY A 109 13.30 1.99 -11.64
C GLY A 109 12.77 3.30 -12.20
N ALA A 110 12.09 4.09 -11.37
CA ALA A 110 11.54 5.41 -11.66
C ALA A 110 12.59 6.37 -12.21
N GLY A 111 13.75 6.46 -11.54
CA GLY A 111 14.85 7.31 -12.00
C GLY A 111 15.44 6.88 -13.36
N PHE A 112 15.49 5.59 -13.67
CA PHE A 112 15.95 5.10 -14.98
C PHE A 112 14.92 5.26 -16.09
N GLN A 113 13.65 5.00 -15.78
CA GLN A 113 12.55 5.04 -16.75
C GLN A 113 12.00 6.45 -16.98
N GLY A 114 12.32 7.42 -16.13
CA GLY A 114 11.87 8.80 -16.28
C GLY A 114 10.45 9.02 -15.81
N TYR A 115 10.09 8.48 -14.65
CA TYR A 115 8.85 8.83 -13.97
C TYR A 115 9.10 9.12 -12.50
N LEU A 116 8.18 9.84 -11.85
CA LEU A 116 8.25 10.13 -10.42
C LEU A 116 7.83 8.89 -9.61
N PHE A 117 6.90 9.01 -8.67
CA PHE A 117 6.43 7.84 -7.90
C PHE A 117 5.44 6.97 -8.70
N ALA A 118 4.61 7.61 -9.51
CA ALA A 118 3.62 6.96 -10.37
C ALA A 118 4.10 6.98 -11.84
N PRO A 119 4.00 5.87 -12.59
CA PRO A 119 4.42 5.81 -14.00
C PRO A 119 3.71 6.80 -14.92
N THR A 120 2.53 7.28 -14.52
CA THR A 120 1.73 8.28 -15.22
C THR A 120 2.33 9.68 -15.16
N VAL A 121 3.23 9.94 -14.21
CA VAL A 121 3.86 11.24 -14.01
C VAL A 121 5.32 11.15 -14.45
N THR A 122 5.56 11.49 -15.71
CA THR A 122 6.85 11.30 -16.38
C THR A 122 7.70 12.58 -16.40
N PHE A 123 9.01 12.40 -16.53
CA PHE A 123 9.98 13.46 -16.81
C PHE A 123 11.03 12.93 -17.79
N ASP A 124 11.63 13.80 -18.59
CA ASP A 124 12.70 13.39 -19.49
C ASP A 124 14.06 13.29 -18.74
N PRO A 125 14.66 12.09 -18.63
CA PRO A 125 15.91 11.90 -17.91
C PRO A 125 17.12 12.61 -18.54
N ALA A 126 17.07 12.93 -19.84
CA ALA A 126 18.17 13.59 -20.54
C ALA A 126 18.22 15.08 -20.22
N THR A 127 17.07 15.73 -20.12
CA THR A 127 16.95 17.16 -19.78
C THR A 127 16.91 17.42 -18.28
N SER A 128 16.49 16.43 -17.47
CA SER A 128 16.39 16.54 -16.01
C SER A 128 17.29 15.55 -15.26
N PRO A 129 18.62 15.59 -15.45
CA PRO A 129 19.54 14.62 -14.85
C PRO A 129 19.55 14.66 -13.32
N ALA A 130 19.26 15.81 -12.71
CA ALA A 130 19.19 15.95 -11.27
C ALA A 130 18.02 15.16 -10.66
N VAL A 131 16.84 15.16 -11.29
CA VAL A 131 15.67 14.39 -10.85
C VAL A 131 15.96 12.89 -10.95
N ARG A 132 16.55 12.47 -12.07
CA ARG A 132 17.03 11.09 -12.24
C ARG A 132 17.99 10.67 -11.11
N ILE A 133 19.02 11.47 -10.83
CA ILE A 133 20.01 11.16 -9.79
C ILE A 133 19.35 11.15 -8.41
N LEU A 134 18.38 12.03 -8.14
CA LEU A 134 17.63 12.04 -6.89
C LEU A 134 16.90 10.70 -6.68
N PHE A 135 16.10 10.25 -7.65
CA PHE A 135 15.33 9.01 -7.52
C PHE A 135 16.22 7.76 -7.43
N ILE A 136 17.27 7.68 -8.28
CA ILE A 136 18.26 6.59 -8.20
C ILE A 136 18.98 6.62 -6.85
N GLY A 137 19.38 7.80 -6.38
CA GLY A 137 20.08 8.00 -5.11
C GLY A 137 19.21 7.59 -3.91
N LEU A 138 17.96 8.04 -3.86
CA LEU A 138 16.98 7.65 -2.84
C LEU A 138 16.77 6.14 -2.84
N GLY A 139 16.48 5.55 -4.01
CA GLY A 139 16.24 4.12 -4.13
C GLY A 139 17.46 3.30 -3.68
N PHE A 140 18.65 3.62 -4.20
CA PHE A 140 19.88 2.90 -3.87
C PHE A 140 20.25 3.01 -2.39
N THR A 141 20.17 4.21 -1.80
CA THR A 141 20.48 4.40 -0.37
C THR A 141 19.49 3.66 0.54
N LEU A 142 18.20 3.60 0.19
CA LEU A 142 17.21 2.78 0.89
C LEU A 142 17.50 1.29 0.75
N LEU A 143 17.83 0.80 -0.45
CA LEU A 143 18.15 -0.62 -0.67
C LEU A 143 19.34 -1.06 0.18
N PHE A 144 20.41 -0.25 0.23
CA PHE A 144 21.55 -0.50 1.10
C PHE A 144 21.21 -0.31 2.59
N GLY A 145 20.16 0.46 2.90
CA GLY A 145 19.80 0.84 4.26
C GLY A 145 20.85 1.74 4.87
N LEU A 146 21.27 2.75 4.10
CA LEU A 146 22.24 3.77 4.50
C LEU A 146 21.51 5.08 4.79
N ALA A 147 21.73 5.65 5.97
CA ALA A 147 21.06 6.84 6.48
C ALA A 147 19.53 6.75 6.36
N THR A 148 18.95 5.57 6.62
CA THR A 148 17.57 5.20 6.24
C THR A 148 16.54 6.24 6.65
N ARG A 149 16.63 6.77 7.88
CA ARG A 149 15.70 7.78 8.39
C ARG A 149 15.80 9.11 7.66
N ILE A 150 17.03 9.56 7.40
CA ILE A 150 17.28 10.81 6.68
C ILE A 150 16.78 10.67 5.24
N VAL A 151 17.17 9.58 4.57
CA VAL A 151 16.77 9.30 3.18
C VAL A 151 15.27 9.18 3.05
N THR A 152 14.61 8.54 4.00
CA THR A 152 13.15 8.42 4.06
C THR A 152 12.48 9.77 4.28
N ALA A 153 13.02 10.63 5.15
CA ALA A 153 12.52 11.99 5.33
C ALA A 153 12.66 12.81 4.04
N VAL A 154 13.79 12.69 3.35
CA VAL A 154 13.98 13.29 2.02
C VAL A 154 12.97 12.71 1.03
N GLY A 155 12.73 11.40 1.03
CA GLY A 155 11.73 10.74 0.20
C GLY A 155 10.32 11.28 0.42
N LEU A 156 9.91 11.53 1.67
CA LEU A 156 8.63 12.19 1.99
C LEU A 156 8.55 13.61 1.45
N VAL A 157 9.64 14.39 1.59
CA VAL A 157 9.71 15.75 1.04
C VAL A 157 9.65 15.70 -0.49
N THR A 158 10.34 14.75 -1.12
CA THR A 158 10.31 14.53 -2.57
C THR A 158 8.92 14.12 -3.03
N TYR A 159 8.20 13.29 -2.28
CA TYR A 159 6.80 12.96 -2.55
C TYR A 159 5.90 14.20 -2.47
N GLY A 160 6.04 15.01 -1.42
CA GLY A 160 5.30 16.27 -1.27
C GLY A 160 5.59 17.27 -2.40
N TRP A 161 6.85 17.38 -2.82
CA TRP A 161 7.23 18.16 -3.99
C TRP A 161 6.60 17.61 -5.27
N ALA A 162 6.68 16.30 -5.50
CA ALA A 162 6.12 15.65 -6.69
C ALA A 162 4.60 15.87 -6.77
N LEU A 163 3.88 15.77 -5.64
CA LEU A 163 2.45 16.06 -5.55
C LEU A 163 2.13 17.53 -5.87
N SER A 164 3.03 18.47 -5.58
CA SER A 164 2.87 19.88 -5.94
C SER A 164 3.09 20.17 -7.43
N VAL A 165 3.83 19.28 -8.12
CA VAL A 165 4.08 19.34 -9.57
C VAL A 165 2.91 18.72 -10.32
N ASP A 166 2.48 17.53 -9.92
CA ASP A 166 1.38 16.80 -10.55
C ASP A 166 0.59 15.98 -9.50
N LEU A 167 -0.73 16.16 -9.48
CA LEU A 167 -1.62 15.41 -8.59
C LEU A 167 -1.71 13.91 -8.94
N GLY A 168 -1.31 13.52 -10.16
CA GLY A 168 -1.12 12.15 -10.62
C GLY A 168 -0.31 11.28 -9.65
N VAL A 169 0.58 11.90 -8.88
CA VAL A 169 1.42 11.22 -7.87
C VAL A 169 0.60 10.60 -6.73
N ILE A 170 -0.64 11.02 -6.50
CA ILE A 170 -1.54 10.43 -5.49
C ILE A 170 -1.84 8.95 -5.76
N LEU A 171 -1.70 8.51 -7.01
CA LEU A 171 -1.82 7.10 -7.38
C LEU A 171 -0.81 6.20 -6.67
N ALA A 172 0.34 6.78 -6.32
CA ALA A 172 1.42 6.14 -5.58
C ALA A 172 1.44 6.61 -4.10
N MET A 173 0.28 6.94 -3.52
CA MET A 173 0.18 7.45 -2.14
C MET A 173 0.67 6.47 -1.07
N GLU A 174 0.80 5.20 -1.42
CA GLU A 174 1.31 4.16 -0.55
C GLU A 174 2.80 4.33 -0.20
N TYR A 175 3.55 5.16 -0.94
CA TYR A 175 4.90 5.56 -0.53
C TYR A 175 4.92 6.36 0.77
N VAL A 176 3.89 7.16 1.04
CA VAL A 176 3.80 7.97 2.27
C VAL A 176 3.81 7.10 3.52
N PRO A 177 2.89 6.13 3.71
CA PRO A 177 2.91 5.25 4.89
C PRO A 177 4.16 4.36 4.92
N ALA A 178 4.69 3.90 3.77
CA ALA A 178 5.93 3.12 3.73
C ALA A 178 7.14 3.94 4.24
N PHE A 179 7.26 5.19 3.80
CA PHE A 179 8.28 6.10 4.30
C PHE A 179 8.04 6.43 5.78
N LEU A 180 6.83 6.77 6.22
CA LEU A 180 6.57 7.01 7.64
C LEU A 180 6.95 5.81 8.51
N ALA A 181 6.66 4.60 8.06
CA ALA A 181 7.08 3.36 8.74
C ALA A 181 8.60 3.24 8.82
N LEU A 182 9.33 3.47 7.72
CA LEU A 182 10.80 3.43 7.70
C LEU A 182 11.45 4.55 8.53
N LEU A 183 10.81 5.71 8.64
CA LEU A 183 11.29 6.82 9.45
C LEU A 183 11.28 6.43 10.93
N ILE A 184 10.24 5.70 11.36
CA ILE A 184 10.08 5.22 12.73
C ILE A 184 11.00 4.00 12.98
N LEU A 185 10.96 3.00 12.10
CA LEU A 185 11.72 1.75 12.26
C LEU A 185 13.24 1.93 12.09
N GLY A 186 13.66 2.81 11.18
CA GLY A 186 15.06 2.94 10.77
C GLY A 186 15.51 1.84 9.81
N GLY A 187 16.83 1.62 9.70
CA GLY A 187 17.42 0.70 8.73
C GLY A 187 17.11 -0.80 8.97
N GLY A 188 16.95 -1.19 10.23
CA GLY A 188 16.76 -2.59 10.64
C GLY A 188 17.88 -3.53 10.14
N ARG A 189 17.62 -4.84 10.14
CA ARG A 189 18.54 -5.84 9.61
C ARG A 189 17.98 -6.50 8.35
N PRO A 190 18.81 -6.82 7.35
CA PRO A 190 20.21 -6.39 7.16
C PRO A 190 20.30 -4.96 6.60
N SER A 191 21.16 -4.09 7.15
CA SER A 191 21.39 -2.73 6.60
C SER A 191 22.82 -2.23 6.82
N ALA A 192 23.26 -1.29 5.97
CA ALA A 192 24.51 -0.56 6.16
C ALA A 192 24.51 0.26 7.46
N ASP A 193 23.36 0.85 7.85
CA ASP A 193 23.19 1.54 9.12
C ASP A 193 23.49 0.62 10.31
N HIS A 194 22.97 -0.61 10.29
CA HIS A 194 23.25 -1.60 11.33
C HIS A 194 24.74 -2.01 11.31
N MET A 195 25.30 -2.31 10.14
CA MET A 195 26.70 -2.72 10.00
C MET A 195 27.66 -1.63 10.51
N LEU A 196 27.48 -0.38 10.08
CA LEU A 196 28.32 0.74 10.48
C LEU A 196 28.20 1.03 11.96
N GLN A 197 26.99 0.91 12.53
CA GLN A 197 26.81 1.07 13.97
C GLN A 197 27.58 0.00 14.75
N GLN A 198 27.50 -1.28 14.35
CA GLN A 198 28.24 -2.37 15.03
C GLN A 198 29.75 -2.14 14.98
N VAL A 199 30.29 -1.67 13.85
CA VAL A 199 31.71 -1.32 13.72
C VAL A 199 32.06 -0.13 14.64
N ALA A 200 31.21 0.91 14.68
CA ALA A 200 31.45 2.09 15.51
C ALA A 200 31.38 1.81 17.00
N SER A 201 30.47 0.93 17.44
CA SER A 201 30.30 0.58 18.86
C SER A 201 31.28 -0.48 19.36
N THR A 202 32.07 -1.09 18.47
CA THR A 202 33.08 -2.07 18.86
C THR A 202 34.35 -1.37 19.35
N ASP A 203 34.76 -1.68 20.58
CA ASP A 203 35.98 -1.14 21.18
C ASP A 203 37.21 -1.42 20.31
N GLY A 204 38.05 -0.40 20.13
CA GLY A 204 39.31 -0.50 19.40
C GLY A 204 39.19 -0.25 17.88
N THR A 205 38.00 -0.04 17.32
CA THR A 205 37.88 0.33 15.90
C THR A 205 38.33 1.76 15.66
N TYR A 206 38.96 2.01 14.50
CA TYR A 206 39.35 3.36 14.10
C TYR A 206 38.13 4.23 13.79
N TYR A 207 37.11 3.63 13.18
CA TYR A 207 35.87 4.31 12.82
C TYR A 207 35.15 4.88 14.06
N GLY A 208 35.06 4.11 15.15
CA GLY A 208 34.44 4.55 16.41
C GLY A 208 35.12 5.76 17.07
N ARG A 209 36.38 6.06 16.76
CA ARG A 209 37.09 7.25 17.30
C ARG A 209 36.66 8.57 16.67
N ILE A 210 36.13 8.50 15.45
CA ILE A 210 35.76 9.67 14.65
C ILE A 210 34.24 9.81 14.56
N ASP A 211 33.48 8.76 14.91
CA ASP A 211 32.13 8.56 14.38
C ASP A 211 31.08 9.61 14.82
N PRO A 212 30.58 10.45 13.89
CA PRO A 212 29.43 11.31 14.15
C PRO A 212 28.08 10.58 14.00
N VAL A 213 28.04 9.41 13.36
CA VAL A 213 26.83 8.69 12.98
C VAL A 213 26.23 7.94 14.19
N HIS A 214 27.06 7.38 15.07
CA HIS A 214 26.61 6.69 16.28
C HIS A 214 25.72 7.57 17.17
N HIS A 215 26.12 8.82 17.42
CA HIS A 215 25.37 9.74 18.28
C HIS A 215 24.04 10.16 17.63
N LEU A 216 24.05 10.50 16.34
CA LEU A 216 22.84 10.88 15.62
C LEU A 216 21.86 9.70 15.55
N LYS A 217 22.35 8.50 15.27
CA LYS A 217 21.53 7.28 15.23
C LYS A 217 20.90 7.01 16.59
N GLY A 218 21.69 7.05 17.68
CA GLY A 218 21.19 6.84 19.04
C GLY A 218 20.11 7.84 19.43
N PHE A 219 20.29 9.13 19.09
CA PHE A 219 19.26 10.15 19.29
C PHE A 219 17.97 9.82 18.52
N LEU A 220 18.08 9.55 17.22
CA LEU A 220 16.90 9.23 16.38
C LEU A 220 16.20 7.95 16.84
N ASP A 221 16.94 6.92 17.28
CA ASP A 221 16.37 5.70 17.86
C ASP A 221 15.58 6.04 19.13
N SER A 222 16.14 6.85 20.04
CA SER A 222 15.44 7.23 21.28
C SER A 222 14.14 8.00 21.03
N VAL A 223 14.13 8.89 20.04
CA VAL A 223 12.95 9.70 19.68
C VAL A 223 11.87 8.84 19.02
N THR A 224 12.25 7.85 18.21
CA THR A 224 11.31 7.05 17.42
C THR A 224 10.81 5.78 18.12
N THR A 225 11.52 5.30 19.14
CA THR A 225 11.18 4.07 19.88
C THR A 225 9.72 4.02 20.36
N PRO A 226 9.15 5.07 20.98
CA PRO A 226 7.77 5.03 21.45
C PRO A 226 6.73 4.85 20.33
N TYR A 227 7.07 5.23 19.10
CA TYR A 227 6.15 5.20 17.97
C TYR A 227 6.17 3.88 17.20
N ARG A 228 7.13 2.98 17.49
CA ARG A 228 7.28 1.70 16.77
C ARG A 228 6.04 0.81 16.88
N GLU A 229 5.32 0.87 17.99
CA GLU A 229 4.08 0.11 18.18
C GLU A 229 2.98 0.50 17.18
N TYR A 230 3.01 1.74 16.64
CA TYR A 230 2.02 2.23 15.68
C TYR A 230 2.39 1.96 14.21
N VAL A 231 3.57 1.40 13.93
CA VAL A 231 3.98 1.11 12.55
C VAL A 231 2.99 0.19 11.82
N PRO A 232 2.49 -0.91 12.41
CA PRO A 232 1.46 -1.72 11.76
C PRO A 232 0.21 -0.90 11.42
N VAL A 233 -0.19 0.04 12.28
CA VAL A 233 -1.34 0.93 12.06
C VAL A 233 -1.11 1.86 10.87
N ILE A 234 0.06 2.47 10.79
CA ILE A 234 0.42 3.38 9.69
C ILE A 234 0.37 2.65 8.36
N VAL A 235 1.02 1.48 8.27
CA VAL A 235 1.06 0.70 7.03
C VAL A 235 -0.33 0.18 6.66
N ARG A 236 -1.07 -0.33 7.63
CA ARG A 236 -2.42 -0.86 7.45
C ARG A 236 -3.42 0.20 6.97
N ILE A 237 -3.46 1.35 7.63
CA ILE A 237 -4.34 2.47 7.22
C ILE A 237 -3.90 2.98 5.86
N GLY A 238 -2.59 3.17 5.66
CA GLY A 238 -2.02 3.62 4.39
C GLY A 238 -2.44 2.75 3.22
N MET A 239 -2.22 1.43 3.32
CA MET A 239 -2.67 0.46 2.32
C MET A 239 -4.19 0.50 2.13
N GLY A 240 -4.95 0.56 3.22
CA GLY A 240 -6.41 0.54 3.14
C GLY A 240 -6.98 1.78 2.46
N VAL A 241 -6.38 2.95 2.68
CA VAL A 241 -6.73 4.19 1.96
C VAL A 241 -6.38 4.05 0.48
N THR A 242 -5.20 3.50 0.12
CA THR A 242 -4.85 3.24 -1.28
C THR A 242 -5.87 2.32 -1.95
N PHE A 243 -6.23 1.20 -1.32
CA PHE A 243 -7.24 0.28 -1.85
C PHE A 243 -8.61 0.95 -2.06
N ILE A 244 -9.07 1.76 -1.09
CA ILE A 244 -10.32 2.51 -1.25
C ILE A 244 -10.21 3.51 -2.40
N TYR A 245 -9.08 4.20 -2.51
CA TYR A 245 -8.88 5.19 -3.56
C TYR A 245 -8.90 4.53 -4.95
N LEU A 246 -8.15 3.45 -5.15
CA LEU A 246 -8.12 2.71 -6.42
C LEU A 246 -9.50 2.13 -6.76
N GLY A 247 -10.15 1.45 -5.80
CA GLY A 247 -11.46 0.85 -6.02
C GLY A 247 -12.54 1.89 -6.32
N LEU A 248 -12.57 2.99 -5.56
CA LEU A 248 -13.57 4.03 -5.73
C LEU A 248 -13.32 4.86 -6.99
N PHE A 249 -12.12 5.43 -7.15
CA PHE A 249 -11.87 6.44 -8.17
C PHE A 249 -11.44 5.86 -9.51
N GLN A 250 -10.65 4.77 -9.55
CA GLN A 250 -10.22 4.19 -10.83
C GLN A 250 -11.21 3.19 -11.40
N LYS A 251 -12.02 2.53 -10.55
CA LYS A 251 -12.95 1.49 -11.00
C LYS A 251 -14.39 1.97 -11.00
N LEU A 252 -14.90 2.41 -9.84
CA LEU A 252 -16.33 2.72 -9.71
C LEU A 252 -16.70 4.10 -10.27
N ALA A 253 -15.86 5.12 -10.07
CA ALA A 253 -16.13 6.48 -10.52
C ALA A 253 -15.90 6.68 -12.03
N GLU A 254 -15.08 5.83 -12.65
CA GLU A 254 -14.73 5.91 -14.07
C GLU A 254 -14.99 4.56 -14.80
N PRO A 255 -16.24 4.08 -14.81
CA PRO A 255 -16.54 2.72 -15.25
C PRO A 255 -16.32 2.52 -16.75
N GLY A 256 -16.43 3.57 -17.57
CA GLY A 256 -16.14 3.49 -19.00
C GLY A 256 -14.70 3.13 -19.31
N GLN A 257 -13.75 3.70 -18.57
CA GLN A 257 -12.33 3.36 -18.69
C GLN A 257 -12.04 1.97 -18.12
N ALA A 258 -12.65 1.61 -17.01
CA ALA A 258 -12.50 0.28 -16.42
C ALA A 258 -13.02 -0.84 -17.35
N LEU A 259 -14.08 -0.58 -18.13
CA LEU A 259 -14.57 -1.52 -19.15
C LEU A 259 -13.56 -1.74 -20.28
N LEU A 260 -12.82 -0.71 -20.70
CA LEU A 260 -11.76 -0.85 -21.69
C LEU A 260 -10.65 -1.78 -21.20
N VAL A 261 -10.35 -1.80 -19.90
CA VAL A 261 -9.41 -2.76 -19.31
C VAL A 261 -9.97 -4.18 -19.41
N VAL A 262 -11.27 -4.38 -19.13
CA VAL A 262 -11.92 -5.69 -19.27
C VAL A 262 -11.84 -6.21 -20.71
N GLU A 263 -12.07 -5.32 -21.69
CA GLU A 263 -12.00 -5.63 -23.11
C GLU A 263 -10.57 -5.91 -23.56
N LYS A 264 -9.62 -5.03 -23.23
CA LYS A 264 -8.20 -5.14 -23.62
C LYS A 264 -7.58 -6.48 -23.21
N TYR A 265 -7.92 -6.96 -22.01
CA TYR A 265 -7.38 -8.19 -21.45
C TYR A 265 -8.32 -9.39 -21.55
N ASP A 266 -9.45 -9.25 -22.25
CA ASP A 266 -10.48 -10.28 -22.43
C ASP A 266 -10.81 -11.04 -21.12
N LEU A 267 -11.04 -10.29 -20.04
CA LEU A 267 -11.23 -10.89 -18.70
C LEU A 267 -12.46 -11.81 -18.65
N THR A 268 -13.41 -11.61 -19.57
CA THR A 268 -14.58 -12.47 -19.71
C THR A 268 -14.25 -13.89 -20.17
N ALA A 269 -13.09 -14.12 -20.79
CA ALA A 269 -12.61 -15.47 -21.11
C ALA A 269 -12.12 -16.23 -19.86
N VAL A 270 -11.67 -15.51 -18.81
CA VAL A 270 -11.20 -16.11 -17.55
C VAL A 270 -12.37 -16.45 -16.64
N VAL A 271 -13.28 -15.48 -16.43
CA VAL A 271 -14.54 -15.69 -15.72
C VAL A 271 -15.67 -15.17 -16.61
N PRO A 272 -16.54 -16.05 -17.13
CA PRO A 272 -17.58 -15.69 -18.10
C PRO A 272 -18.76 -15.02 -17.42
N VAL A 273 -18.54 -13.78 -16.98
CA VAL A 273 -19.54 -12.88 -16.42
C VAL A 273 -19.59 -11.59 -17.22
N ASP A 274 -20.66 -10.83 -17.02
CA ASP A 274 -20.84 -9.51 -17.62
C ASP A 274 -19.63 -8.58 -17.35
N PRO A 275 -19.14 -7.81 -18.34
CA PRO A 275 -18.03 -6.87 -18.13
C PRO A 275 -18.26 -5.88 -16.99
N GLY A 276 -19.51 -5.43 -16.78
CA GLY A 276 -19.82 -4.53 -15.68
C GLY A 276 -19.73 -5.20 -14.31
N MET A 277 -19.95 -6.52 -14.23
CA MET A 277 -19.70 -7.30 -13.01
C MET A 277 -18.21 -7.37 -12.65
N TRP A 278 -17.32 -7.39 -13.65
CA TRP A 278 -15.87 -7.30 -13.41
C TRP A 278 -15.50 -5.95 -12.80
N VAL A 279 -15.98 -4.84 -13.39
CA VAL A 279 -15.69 -3.47 -12.91
C VAL A 279 -16.25 -3.26 -11.50
N LEU A 280 -17.55 -3.54 -11.29
CA LEU A 280 -18.19 -3.37 -9.99
C LEU A 280 -17.59 -4.31 -8.93
N GLY A 281 -17.39 -5.59 -9.30
CA GLY A 281 -16.84 -6.60 -8.40
C GLY A 281 -15.44 -6.24 -7.93
N ALA A 282 -14.56 -5.84 -8.85
CA ALA A 282 -13.19 -5.43 -8.50
C ALA A 282 -13.19 -4.15 -7.65
N GLY A 283 -13.94 -3.12 -8.04
CA GLY A 283 -14.01 -1.86 -7.29
C GLY A 283 -14.54 -2.04 -5.85
N LEU A 284 -15.63 -2.79 -5.69
CA LEU A 284 -16.21 -3.06 -4.37
C LEU A 284 -15.32 -3.98 -3.52
N THR A 285 -14.65 -4.96 -4.14
CA THR A 285 -13.72 -5.84 -3.42
C THR A 285 -12.52 -5.07 -2.89
N GLU A 286 -11.92 -4.20 -3.69
CA GLU A 286 -10.80 -3.35 -3.26
C GLU A 286 -11.23 -2.41 -2.13
N MET A 287 -12.38 -1.75 -2.26
CA MET A 287 -12.91 -0.90 -1.18
C MET A 287 -13.16 -1.69 0.11
N LEU A 288 -13.72 -2.91 0.00
CA LEU A 288 -13.96 -3.77 1.15
C LEU A 288 -12.65 -4.19 1.83
N VAL A 289 -11.66 -4.63 1.05
CA VAL A 289 -10.32 -4.97 1.57
C VAL A 289 -9.70 -3.75 2.25
N GLY A 290 -9.81 -2.57 1.64
CA GLY A 290 -9.28 -1.34 2.22
C GLY A 290 -9.96 -0.95 3.54
N LEU A 291 -11.29 -1.10 3.63
CA LEU A 291 -12.04 -0.86 4.86
C LEU A 291 -11.66 -1.87 5.95
N VAL A 292 -11.57 -3.16 5.60
CA VAL A 292 -11.16 -4.23 6.52
C VAL A 292 -9.76 -3.99 7.07
N LEU A 293 -8.82 -3.54 6.24
CA LEU A 293 -7.50 -3.09 6.67
C LEU A 293 -7.61 -1.90 7.61
N ILE A 294 -8.28 -0.80 7.25
CA ILE A 294 -8.41 0.39 8.11
C ILE A 294 -9.04 0.07 9.48
N LEU A 295 -10.03 -0.82 9.53
CA LEU A 295 -10.65 -1.25 10.79
C LEU A 295 -9.77 -2.24 11.56
N GLY A 296 -8.82 -2.89 10.89
CA GLY A 296 -7.91 -3.87 11.50
C GLY A 296 -8.66 -5.13 11.87
N PHE A 297 -9.59 -5.52 11.01
CA PHE A 297 -10.38 -6.74 11.13
C PHE A 297 -9.74 -7.83 10.27
N MET A 298 -9.40 -8.98 10.85
CA MET A 298 -8.70 -10.06 10.15
C MET A 298 -7.46 -9.59 9.40
N THR A 299 -6.62 -8.78 10.03
CA THR A 299 -5.55 -8.02 9.37
C THR A 299 -4.61 -8.89 8.54
N ARG A 300 -4.16 -10.04 9.08
CA ARG A 300 -3.31 -11.00 8.32
C ARG A 300 -4.07 -11.65 7.17
N GLY A 301 -5.36 -11.92 7.34
CA GLY A 301 -6.21 -12.43 6.26
C GLY A 301 -6.41 -11.39 5.17
N ALA A 302 -6.66 -10.13 5.53
CA ALA A 302 -6.79 -9.02 4.60
C ALA A 302 -5.49 -8.78 3.83
N ALA A 303 -4.33 -8.82 4.49
CA ALA A 303 -3.02 -8.73 3.83
C ALA A 303 -2.78 -9.90 2.87
N ALA A 304 -3.18 -11.13 3.24
CA ALA A 304 -3.10 -12.28 2.34
C ALA A 304 -4.04 -12.14 1.11
N VAL A 305 -5.25 -11.62 1.31
CA VAL A 305 -6.16 -11.29 0.20
C VAL A 305 -5.56 -10.22 -0.70
N SER A 306 -4.96 -9.16 -0.13
CA SER A 306 -4.23 -8.15 -0.90
C SER A 306 -3.10 -8.76 -1.74
N PHE A 307 -2.33 -9.71 -1.19
CA PHE A 307 -1.32 -10.45 -1.95
C PHE A 307 -1.90 -11.18 -3.16
N VAL A 308 -3.00 -11.90 -2.96
CA VAL A 308 -3.66 -12.63 -4.03
C VAL A 308 -4.16 -11.65 -5.09
N LEU A 309 -4.82 -10.56 -4.71
CA LEU A 309 -5.29 -9.54 -5.64
C LEU A 309 -4.14 -8.98 -6.50
N PHE A 310 -3.06 -8.53 -5.87
CA PHE A 310 -1.91 -7.99 -6.62
C PHE A 310 -1.22 -9.03 -7.47
N THR A 311 -1.16 -10.28 -7.01
CA THR A 311 -0.57 -11.39 -7.79
C THR A 311 -1.43 -11.68 -9.01
N THR A 312 -2.75 -11.70 -8.85
CA THR A 312 -3.70 -11.91 -9.95
C THR A 312 -3.61 -10.78 -10.97
N THR A 313 -3.50 -9.51 -10.56
CA THR A 313 -3.33 -8.40 -11.51
C THR A 313 -1.96 -8.45 -12.18
N LEU A 314 -0.90 -8.68 -11.41
CA LEU A 314 0.48 -8.73 -11.92
C LEU A 314 0.70 -9.79 -13.00
N PHE A 315 0.15 -10.99 -12.81
CA PHE A 315 0.28 -12.09 -13.77
C PHE A 315 -0.88 -12.17 -14.77
N GLY A 316 -2.01 -11.52 -14.47
CA GLY A 316 -3.18 -11.47 -15.34
C GLY A 316 -3.10 -10.36 -16.40
N LEU A 317 -2.33 -9.30 -16.15
CA LEU A 317 -2.23 -8.12 -17.03
C LEU A 317 -0.78 -8.00 -17.57
N PRO A 318 -0.49 -8.52 -18.78
CA PRO A 318 0.88 -8.65 -19.29
C PRO A 318 1.66 -7.33 -19.46
N ASP A 319 0.96 -6.20 -19.65
CA ASP A 319 1.57 -4.87 -19.87
C ASP A 319 1.50 -3.96 -18.63
N ASP A 320 1.01 -4.47 -17.50
CA ASP A 320 0.91 -3.70 -16.26
C ASP A 320 2.29 -3.56 -15.60
N PRO A 321 2.81 -2.34 -15.35
CA PRO A 321 4.15 -2.16 -14.81
C PRO A 321 4.29 -2.79 -13.42
N VAL A 322 4.98 -3.93 -13.37
CA VAL A 322 5.33 -4.68 -12.14
C VAL A 322 5.83 -3.74 -11.02
N LEU A 323 6.69 -2.78 -11.38
CA LEU A 323 7.31 -1.84 -10.44
C LEU A 323 6.28 -0.98 -9.68
N ALA A 324 5.12 -0.70 -10.27
CA ALA A 324 4.06 0.09 -9.64
C ALA A 324 3.40 -0.64 -8.45
N HIS A 325 3.51 -1.97 -8.39
CA HIS A 325 2.85 -2.79 -7.38
C HIS A 325 3.78 -3.26 -6.26
N ILE A 326 5.10 -3.21 -6.47
CA ILE A 326 6.10 -3.74 -5.51
C ILE A 326 5.98 -3.09 -4.13
N THR A 327 5.66 -1.79 -4.07
CA THR A 327 5.47 -1.08 -2.79
C THR A 327 4.31 -1.69 -2.00
N LEU A 328 3.17 -1.93 -2.65
CA LEU A 328 1.98 -2.53 -2.03
C LEU A 328 2.23 -3.98 -1.62
N PHE A 329 2.95 -4.77 -2.42
CA PHE A 329 3.37 -6.12 -2.06
C PHE A 329 4.23 -6.12 -0.79
N GLY A 330 5.25 -5.27 -0.71
CA GLY A 330 6.13 -5.24 0.46
C GLY A 330 5.42 -4.74 1.72
N MET A 331 4.50 -3.79 1.59
CA MET A 331 3.65 -3.38 2.72
C MET A 331 2.67 -4.47 3.14
N ALA A 332 2.06 -5.20 2.20
CA ALA A 332 1.24 -6.36 2.51
C ALA A 332 2.06 -7.43 3.26
N SER A 333 3.31 -7.68 2.85
CA SER A 333 4.24 -8.57 3.57
C SER A 333 4.46 -8.07 5.00
N ALA A 334 4.75 -6.77 5.14
CA ALA A 334 5.01 -6.16 6.43
C ALA A 334 3.79 -6.29 7.37
N VAL A 335 2.57 -6.03 6.88
CA VAL A 335 1.33 -6.19 7.65
C VAL A 335 1.04 -7.66 7.97
N PHE A 336 1.30 -8.58 7.04
CA PHE A 336 1.15 -10.02 7.27
C PHE A 336 2.07 -10.51 8.39
N THR A 337 3.33 -10.04 8.39
CA THR A 337 4.34 -10.33 9.42
C THR A 337 3.94 -9.73 10.77
N MET A 338 3.78 -8.40 10.84
CA MET A 338 3.53 -7.68 12.09
C MET A 338 2.14 -7.94 12.70
N GLY A 339 1.13 -8.19 11.86
CA GLY A 339 -0.27 -8.28 12.29
C GLY A 339 -0.95 -6.93 12.43
N ALA A 340 -1.95 -6.86 13.31
CA ALA A 340 -2.91 -5.75 13.36
C ALA A 340 -2.38 -4.48 14.03
N GLY A 341 -1.46 -4.63 15.00
CA GLY A 341 -1.03 -3.55 15.88
C GLY A 341 -2.14 -3.00 16.78
N PRO A 342 -1.85 -1.94 17.55
CA PRO A 342 -2.83 -1.27 18.38
C PRO A 342 -3.95 -0.64 17.54
N LEU A 343 -5.06 -0.24 18.18
CA LEU A 343 -6.18 0.44 17.52
C LEU A 343 -6.78 -0.38 16.36
N SER A 344 -6.89 -1.69 16.55
CA SER A 344 -7.47 -2.62 15.58
C SER A 344 -8.64 -3.38 16.21
N PHE A 345 -9.63 -3.75 15.40
CA PHE A 345 -10.71 -4.62 15.87
C PHE A 345 -10.16 -5.97 16.35
N ASP A 346 -9.12 -6.49 15.68
CA ASP A 346 -8.42 -7.70 16.09
C ASP A 346 -7.74 -7.56 17.47
N ASP A 347 -7.21 -6.39 17.83
CA ASP A 347 -6.64 -6.15 19.17
C ASP A 347 -7.72 -6.02 20.25
N TRP A 348 -8.83 -5.32 19.94
CA TRP A 348 -9.89 -5.07 20.92
C TRP A 348 -10.80 -6.27 21.18
N PHE A 349 -11.07 -7.07 20.15
CA PHE A 349 -12.04 -8.19 20.21
C PHE A 349 -11.42 -9.53 19.86
N GLY A 350 -10.15 -9.56 19.42
CA GLY A 350 -9.41 -10.81 19.28
C GLY A 350 -9.20 -11.44 20.64
N ARG A 351 -9.37 -12.77 20.71
CA ARG A 351 -8.89 -13.50 21.88
C ARG A 351 -7.37 -13.52 21.78
N PRO A 352 -6.63 -12.98 22.76
CA PRO A 352 -5.18 -12.93 22.70
C PRO A 352 -4.64 -14.35 22.53
N ALA A 353 -3.79 -14.57 21.52
CA ALA A 353 -2.85 -15.67 21.61
C ALA A 353 -1.94 -15.36 22.83
N GLN A 354 -1.55 -16.38 23.58
CA GLN A 354 -0.87 -16.24 24.87
C GLN A 354 0.45 -15.42 24.82
N SER A 355 0.94 -15.06 23.62
CA SER A 355 2.16 -14.30 23.33
C SER A 355 1.95 -12.88 22.78
N ASP A 356 0.72 -12.42 22.50
CA ASP A 356 0.45 -11.16 21.75
C ASP A 356 0.96 -9.87 22.43
N ARG A 357 1.45 -9.94 23.67
CA ARG A 357 1.99 -8.80 24.43
C ARG A 357 3.52 -8.73 24.50
N GLU A 358 4.24 -9.71 23.98
CA GLU A 358 5.71 -9.75 24.00
C GLU A 358 6.26 -9.88 22.58
N THR A 359 6.36 -8.74 21.88
CA THR A 359 7.51 -8.38 21.03
C THR A 359 7.20 -7.05 20.35
N VAL A 360 7.32 -5.98 21.12
CA VAL A 360 7.78 -4.70 20.55
C VAL A 360 9.08 -5.03 19.83
N VAL A 361 9.17 -4.69 18.55
CA VAL A 361 10.37 -4.84 17.69
C VAL A 361 11.62 -4.58 18.53
N SER A 362 12.26 -5.65 19.00
CA SER A 362 13.48 -5.55 19.77
C SER A 362 14.53 -5.12 18.78
N ALA A 363 15.00 -3.87 18.91
CA ALA A 363 16.25 -3.51 18.29
C ALA A 363 17.34 -4.32 19.01
N ASP A 364 18.06 -5.11 18.24
CA ASP A 364 19.50 -5.12 18.41
C ASP A 364 20.07 -3.78 17.88
#